data_AF-A0A2D5VIK1-F1
#
_entry.id   AF-A0A2D5VIK1-F1
#
_cell.length_a   1.000
_cell.length_b   1.000
_cell.length_c   1.000
_cell.angle_alpha   90.00
_cell.angle_beta   90.00
_cell.angle_gamma   90.00
#
_symmetry.space_group_name_H-M   'P 1'
#
loop_
_entity.id
_entity.type
_entity.pdbx_description
1 polymer ?
#
loop_
_entity_poly.entity_id
_entity_poly.type
_entity_poly.pdbx_seq_one_letter_code
_entity_poly.pdbx_strand_id
1 'polypeptide(L)'
;MLQKACKIIIVTWSVLLLFGCGGIAKKPEQKEILKLDDKYLDQILQDNRDKLFVKRILRTDNYKPLDLGNGQTASHLMAYGEADGKFFVFPTVLMMGDGKLKQFSSDQAWKRVHTTGNVIQFDSEVEAAWFSKNYKRYWARQSNY
;
A
#
# COMPACT_ATOMS: atom_id res chain seq x y z
N MET A 1 -13.76 0.48 26.69
CA MET A 1 -13.64 0.38 25.22
C MET A 1 -12.29 0.98 24.83
N LEU A 2 -11.32 0.16 24.45
CA LEU A 2 -9.95 0.61 24.19
C LEU A 2 -9.84 1.01 22.70
N GLN A 3 -9.83 2.31 22.41
CA GLN A 3 -9.48 2.80 21.08
C GLN A 3 -7.98 2.54 20.85
N LYS A 4 -7.65 1.47 20.12
CA LYS A 4 -6.28 1.28 19.61
C LYS A 4 -6.05 2.29 18.48
N ALA A 5 -5.17 3.25 18.71
CA ALA A 5 -4.78 4.26 17.74
C ALA A 5 -4.02 3.60 16.58
N CYS A 6 -4.42 3.93 15.35
CA CYS A 6 -3.68 3.60 14.12
C CYS A 6 -2.40 4.45 14.09
N LYS A 7 -1.23 3.83 14.20
CA LYS A 7 0.06 4.53 14.17
C LYS A 7 0.48 4.69 12.70
N ILE A 8 0.32 5.89 12.16
CA ILE A 8 0.80 6.25 10.82
C ILE A 8 2.26 6.68 10.93
N ILE A 9 3.18 5.94 10.30
CA ILE A 9 4.62 6.24 10.32
C ILE A 9 5.02 6.89 9.00
N ILE A 10 5.47 8.15 9.09
CA ILE A 10 6.10 8.90 7.99
C ILE A 10 7.61 8.70 8.12
N VAL A 11 8.26 8.02 7.18
CA VAL A 11 9.71 7.80 7.20
C VAL A 11 10.41 8.83 6.31
N THR A 12 10.94 9.89 6.92
CA THR A 12 11.91 10.80 6.29
C THR A 12 13.32 10.23 6.43
N TRP A 13 14.07 10.17 5.33
CA TRP A 13 15.49 9.81 5.33
C TRP A 13 16.30 10.99 5.89
N SER A 14 16.61 10.97 7.18
CA SER A 14 17.67 11.80 7.76
C SER A 14 18.30 11.02 8.90
N VAL A 15 19.56 10.67 8.70
CA VAL A 15 20.41 9.99 9.67
C VAL A 15 20.73 10.98 10.79
N LEU A 16 20.25 10.73 12.01
CA LEU A 16 20.85 11.28 13.22
C LEU A 16 20.62 10.32 14.39
N LEU A 17 21.72 9.78 14.92
CA LEU A 17 21.81 8.98 16.14
C LEU A 17 21.56 9.86 17.36
N LEU A 18 20.44 9.68 18.06
CA LEU A 18 20.27 10.02 19.48
C LEU A 18 19.32 9.01 20.15
N PHE A 19 19.74 8.54 21.32
CA PHE A 19 19.00 7.63 22.21
C PHE A 19 17.67 8.24 22.70
N GLY A 20 16.62 7.43 22.79
CA GLY A 20 15.46 7.71 23.66
C GLY A 20 14.10 7.21 23.15
N CYS A 21 13.53 6.24 23.87
CA CYS A 21 12.12 5.81 23.88
C CYS A 21 11.45 5.31 22.59
N GLY A 22 11.08 4.01 22.62
CA GLY A 22 9.78 3.56 22.11
C GLY A 22 9.76 2.93 20.72
N GLY A 23 9.99 1.60 20.69
CA GLY A 23 9.72 0.74 19.53
C GLY A 23 10.99 0.34 18.80
N ILE A 24 11.54 -0.83 19.16
CA ILE A 24 12.57 -1.49 18.37
C ILE A 24 11.87 -1.96 17.08
N ALA A 25 11.89 -1.14 16.03
CA ALA A 25 11.64 -1.62 14.69
C ALA A 25 12.73 -2.68 14.43
N LYS A 26 12.36 -3.96 14.47
CA LYS A 26 13.30 -5.05 14.21
C LYS A 26 13.86 -4.82 12.81
N LYS A 27 15.18 -4.73 12.70
CA LYS A 27 15.86 -4.69 11.40
C LYS A 27 15.44 -5.96 10.63
N PRO A 28 14.92 -5.84 9.40
CA PRO A 28 14.49 -7.01 8.63
C PRO A 28 15.67 -7.97 8.47
N GLU A 29 15.39 -9.27 8.63
CA GLU A 29 16.38 -10.32 8.43
C GLU A 29 16.84 -10.29 6.97
N GLN A 30 18.14 -10.44 6.70
CA GLN A 30 18.69 -10.32 5.33
C GLN A 30 18.02 -11.26 4.32
N LYS A 31 17.53 -12.41 4.77
CA LYS A 31 16.76 -13.38 3.96
C LYS A 31 15.41 -12.84 3.49
N GLU A 32 14.79 -11.95 4.25
CA GLU A 32 13.52 -11.30 3.92
C GLU A 32 13.71 -10.28 2.79
N ILE A 33 14.79 -9.49 2.86
CA ILE A 33 15.14 -8.48 1.84
C ILE A 33 15.43 -9.13 0.47
N LEU A 34 16.10 -10.29 0.47
CA LEU A 34 16.42 -11.04 -0.75
C LEU A 34 15.20 -11.55 -1.51
N LYS A 35 14.01 -11.61 -0.87
CA LYS A 35 12.77 -12.03 -1.52
C LYS A 35 12.02 -10.88 -2.21
N LEU A 36 12.36 -9.62 -1.92
CA LEU A 36 11.61 -8.45 -2.40
C LEU A 36 12.00 -8.07 -3.84
N ASP A 37 11.65 -8.95 -4.78
CA ASP A 37 11.91 -8.82 -6.22
C ASP A 37 10.62 -8.74 -7.05
N ASP A 38 10.76 -8.62 -8.37
CA ASP A 38 9.62 -8.52 -9.28
C ASP A 38 8.81 -9.83 -9.34
N LYS A 39 9.43 -10.98 -9.10
CA LYS A 39 8.73 -12.28 -9.05
C LYS A 39 7.83 -12.37 -7.82
N TYR A 40 8.31 -11.90 -6.67
CA TYR A 40 7.52 -11.83 -5.45
C TYR A 40 6.38 -10.82 -5.57
N LEU A 41 6.62 -9.67 -6.21
CA LEU A 41 5.56 -8.73 -6.54
C LEU A 41 4.47 -9.38 -7.38
N ASP A 42 4.85 -10.11 -8.44
CA ASP A 42 3.89 -10.81 -9.30
C ASP A 42 3.09 -11.85 -8.50
N GLN A 43 3.74 -12.60 -7.60
CA GLN A 43 3.07 -13.56 -6.73
C GLN A 43 2.01 -12.88 -5.83
N ILE A 44 2.38 -11.80 -5.13
CA ILE A 44 1.43 -11.04 -4.28
C ILE A 44 0.23 -10.56 -5.09
N LEU A 45 0.45 -10.03 -6.30
CA LEU A 45 -0.63 -9.56 -7.17
C LEU A 45 -1.53 -10.70 -7.66
N GLN A 46 -0.97 -11.86 -7.99
CA GLN A 46 -1.76 -13.01 -8.41
C GLN A 46 -2.56 -13.62 -7.26
N ASP A 47 -1.97 -13.75 -6.07
CA ASP A 47 -2.65 -14.31 -4.90
C ASP A 47 -3.82 -13.44 -4.41
N ASN A 48 -3.73 -12.13 -4.67
CA ASN A 48 -4.74 -11.16 -4.25
C ASN A 48 -5.56 -10.61 -5.43
N ARG A 49 -5.57 -11.30 -6.57
CA ARG A 49 -6.29 -10.89 -7.80
C ARG A 49 -7.81 -10.76 -7.63
N ASP A 50 -8.37 -11.27 -6.55
CA ASP A 50 -9.78 -11.15 -6.19
C ASP A 50 -10.12 -9.75 -5.64
N LYS A 51 -9.13 -9.06 -5.04
CA LYS A 51 -9.28 -7.72 -4.47
C LYS A 51 -9.52 -6.68 -5.55
N LEU A 52 -10.47 -5.79 -5.33
CA LEU A 52 -10.88 -4.78 -6.32
C LEU A 52 -9.72 -3.89 -6.74
N PHE A 53 -8.88 -3.46 -5.79
CA PHE A 53 -7.75 -2.59 -6.14
C PHE A 53 -6.64 -3.34 -6.90
N VAL A 54 -6.43 -4.62 -6.62
CA VAL A 54 -5.44 -5.44 -7.31
C VAL A 54 -5.90 -5.72 -8.74
N LYS A 55 -7.20 -5.98 -8.96
CA LYS A 55 -7.78 -6.06 -10.31
C LYS A 55 -7.48 -4.82 -11.14
N ARG A 56 -7.44 -3.64 -10.52
CA ARG A 56 -7.12 -2.38 -11.20
C ARG A 56 -5.62 -2.21 -11.46
N ILE A 57 -4.75 -2.74 -10.60
CA ILE A 57 -3.30 -2.85 -10.89
C ILE A 57 -3.07 -3.77 -12.08
N LEU A 58 -3.73 -4.93 -12.12
CA LEU A 58 -3.58 -5.92 -13.19
C LEU A 58 -4.24 -5.51 -14.52
N ARG A 59 -5.15 -4.53 -14.50
CA ARG A 59 -5.91 -4.08 -15.68
C ARG A 59 -5.94 -2.55 -15.75
N THR A 60 -4.78 -1.93 -15.93
CA THR A 60 -4.60 -0.47 -15.95
C THR A 60 -5.46 0.23 -16.97
N ASP A 61 -5.58 -0.35 -18.16
CA ASP A 61 -6.15 0.32 -19.35
C ASP A 61 -7.65 0.62 -19.21
N ASN A 62 -8.30 -0.03 -18.25
CA ASN A 62 -9.74 0.13 -18.00
C ASN A 62 -10.08 1.27 -17.04
N TYR A 63 -9.10 1.96 -16.46
CA TYR A 63 -9.36 2.94 -15.40
C TYR A 63 -8.75 4.31 -15.72
N LYS A 64 -9.61 5.30 -15.98
CA LYS A 64 -9.20 6.70 -16.15
C LYS A 64 -8.54 7.21 -14.87
N PRO A 65 -7.39 7.90 -14.95
CA PRO A 65 -6.72 8.43 -13.78
C PRO A 65 -7.52 9.60 -13.16
N LEU A 66 -7.39 9.76 -11.84
CA LEU A 66 -7.93 10.92 -11.12
C LEU A 66 -7.00 12.11 -11.31
N ASP A 67 -7.56 13.27 -11.64
CA ASP A 67 -6.82 14.54 -11.56
C ASP A 67 -6.66 14.95 -10.10
N LEU A 68 -5.42 15.05 -9.65
CA LEU A 68 -5.05 15.48 -8.30
C LEU A 68 -4.85 17.00 -8.22
N GLY A 69 -5.01 17.71 -9.33
CA GLY A 69 -4.66 19.12 -9.48
C GLY A 69 -3.17 19.30 -9.80
N ASN A 70 -2.81 20.52 -10.22
CA ASN A 70 -1.43 20.92 -10.52
C ASN A 70 -0.74 20.03 -11.60
N GLY A 71 -1.52 19.51 -12.55
CA GLY A 71 -1.03 18.63 -13.62
C GLY A 71 -0.65 17.22 -13.15
N GLN A 72 -0.92 16.86 -11.89
CA GLN A 72 -0.68 15.53 -11.38
C GLN A 72 -1.93 14.66 -11.55
N THR A 73 -1.74 13.44 -12.06
CA THR A 73 -2.81 12.46 -12.11
C THR A 73 -2.40 11.18 -11.39
N ALA A 74 -3.34 10.53 -10.71
CA ALA A 74 -3.13 9.22 -10.13
C ALA A 74 -4.37 8.35 -10.29
N SER A 75 -4.22 7.23 -10.97
CA SER A 75 -5.24 6.18 -10.93
C SER A 75 -5.15 5.39 -9.62
N HIS A 76 -3.95 5.19 -9.08
CA HIS A 76 -3.74 4.39 -7.87
C HIS A 76 -2.75 5.04 -6.93
N LEU A 77 -3.13 5.09 -5.65
CA LEU A 77 -2.28 5.44 -4.53
C LEU A 77 -2.52 4.42 -3.43
N MET A 78 -1.45 4.00 -2.78
CA MET A 78 -1.47 3.03 -1.69
C MET A 78 -1.01 3.68 -0.40
N ALA A 79 -1.58 3.21 0.69
CA ALA A 79 -1.05 3.39 2.03
C ALA A 79 -0.85 2.01 2.66
N TYR A 80 -0.04 1.97 3.72
CA TYR A 80 0.04 0.81 4.60
C TYR A 80 -0.13 1.25 6.04
N GLY A 81 -0.52 0.32 6.90
CA GLY A 81 -0.69 0.55 8.33
C GLY A 81 -0.72 -0.77 9.12
N GLU A 82 -0.67 -0.64 10.43
CA GLU A 82 -0.74 -1.78 11.36
C GLU A 82 -2.10 -1.80 12.07
N ALA A 83 -2.71 -2.99 12.15
CA ALA A 83 -3.87 -3.24 12.99
C ALA A 83 -3.77 -4.64 13.61
N ASP A 84 -4.00 -4.74 14.92
CA ASP A 84 -3.95 -6.00 15.67
C ASP A 84 -2.69 -6.85 15.42
N GLY A 85 -1.52 -6.18 15.36
CA GLY A 85 -0.22 -6.83 15.18
C GLY A 85 0.03 -7.39 13.78
N LYS A 86 -0.82 -7.01 12.81
CA LYS A 86 -0.70 -7.37 11.40
C LYS A 86 -0.55 -6.11 10.55
N PHE A 87 0.13 -6.24 9.42
CA PHE A 87 0.38 -5.14 8.51
C PHE A 87 -0.56 -5.24 7.30
N PHE A 88 -1.12 -4.11 6.88
CA PHE A 88 -2.08 -4.07 5.79
C PHE A 88 -1.69 -3.02 4.77
N VAL A 89 -1.78 -3.37 3.48
CA VAL A 89 -1.71 -2.41 2.38
C VAL A 89 -3.09 -2.22 1.79
N PHE A 90 -3.44 -0.98 1.51
CA PHE A 90 -4.75 -0.63 1.01
C PHE A 90 -4.73 0.63 0.12
N PRO A 91 -5.68 0.75 -0.83
CA PRO A 91 -5.78 1.91 -1.70
C PRO A 91 -6.33 3.14 -0.96
N THR A 92 -5.77 4.32 -1.24
CA THR A 92 -6.33 5.61 -0.82
C THR A 92 -7.15 6.31 -1.91
N VAL A 93 -6.99 5.86 -3.17
CA VAL A 93 -7.86 6.23 -4.29
C VAL A 93 -8.86 5.11 -4.53
N LEU A 94 -10.10 5.36 -4.13
CA LEU A 94 -11.21 4.40 -4.19
C LEU A 94 -12.15 4.73 -5.34
N MET A 95 -12.73 3.70 -5.95
CA MET A 95 -13.85 3.85 -6.86
C MET A 95 -15.15 3.92 -6.06
N MET A 96 -15.93 4.96 -6.31
CA MET A 96 -17.21 5.20 -5.68
C MET A 96 -18.33 4.48 -6.46
N GLY A 97 -19.53 4.36 -5.87
CA GLY A 97 -20.67 3.68 -6.49
C GLY A 97 -21.16 4.31 -7.79
N ASP A 98 -20.81 5.58 -8.05
CA ASP A 98 -21.05 6.28 -9.31
C ASP A 98 -19.96 6.04 -10.38
N GLY A 99 -19.00 5.15 -10.10
CA GLY A 99 -17.88 4.83 -10.99
C GLY A 99 -16.73 5.83 -10.96
N LYS A 100 -16.81 6.90 -10.17
CA LYS A 100 -15.75 7.92 -10.10
C LYS A 100 -14.68 7.55 -9.09
N LEU A 101 -13.44 7.94 -9.38
CA LEU A 101 -12.34 7.83 -8.41
C LEU A 101 -12.40 9.01 -7.43
N LYS A 102 -12.18 8.72 -6.16
CA LYS A 102 -12.03 9.73 -5.10
C LYS A 102 -10.84 9.40 -4.24
N GLN A 103 -10.00 10.40 -3.99
CA GLN A 103 -8.91 10.30 -3.02
C GLN A 103 -9.45 10.52 -1.60
N PHE A 104 -8.99 9.69 -0.69
CA PHE A 104 -9.26 9.78 0.74
C PHE A 104 -7.93 9.89 1.50
N SER A 105 -7.98 10.43 2.72
CA SER A 105 -6.85 10.25 3.65
C SER A 105 -6.70 8.78 4.03
N SER A 106 -5.53 8.38 4.51
CA SER A 106 -5.27 6.99 4.93
C SER A 106 -6.30 6.50 5.96
N ASP A 107 -6.66 7.33 6.94
CA ASP A 107 -7.67 6.97 7.95
C ASP A 107 -9.06 6.77 7.37
N GLN A 108 -9.47 7.65 6.46
CA GLN A 108 -10.78 7.56 5.81
C GLN A 108 -10.85 6.36 4.87
N ALA A 109 -9.77 6.09 4.14
CA ALA A 109 -9.63 4.93 3.28
C ALA A 109 -9.69 3.64 4.10
N TRP A 110 -8.89 3.54 5.16
CA TRP A 110 -8.86 2.39 6.08
C TRP A 110 -10.27 2.04 6.57
N LYS A 111 -11.01 3.03 7.09
CA LYS A 111 -12.39 2.85 7.58
C LYS A 111 -13.35 2.23 6.54
N ARG A 112 -13.09 2.42 5.24
CA ARG A 112 -13.91 1.88 4.14
C ARG A 112 -13.44 0.50 3.66
N VAL A 113 -12.13 0.31 3.59
CA VAL A 113 -11.53 -0.88 2.97
C VAL A 113 -11.35 -2.04 3.94
N HIS A 114 -11.17 -1.78 5.24
CA HIS A 114 -11.00 -2.85 6.24
C HIS A 114 -12.27 -3.69 6.41
N THR A 115 -13.46 -3.09 6.34
CA THR A 115 -14.73 -3.82 6.43
C THR A 115 -15.06 -4.60 5.17
N THR A 116 -14.64 -4.10 4.01
CA THR A 116 -14.91 -4.73 2.70
C THR A 116 -13.86 -5.78 2.32
N GLY A 117 -12.80 -5.92 3.12
CA GLY A 117 -11.68 -6.82 2.82
C GLY A 117 -10.85 -6.41 1.61
N ASN A 118 -10.96 -5.15 1.14
CA ASN A 118 -10.21 -4.62 0.00
C ASN A 118 -8.81 -4.17 0.44
N VAL A 119 -8.09 -5.08 1.11
CA VAL A 119 -6.77 -4.92 1.72
C VAL A 119 -5.93 -6.16 1.41
N ILE A 120 -4.60 -6.03 1.48
CA ILE A 120 -3.68 -7.18 1.51
C ILE A 120 -3.02 -7.18 2.88
N GLN A 121 -3.05 -8.33 3.55
CA GLN A 121 -2.35 -8.53 4.83
C GLN A 121 -0.94 -9.04 4.56
N PHE A 122 0.03 -8.54 5.33
CA PHE A 122 1.41 -8.98 5.35
C PHE A 122 1.82 -9.35 6.77
N ASP A 123 2.77 -10.27 6.88
CA ASP A 123 3.32 -10.71 8.17
C ASP A 123 4.39 -9.74 8.70
N SER A 124 4.93 -8.89 7.82
CA SER A 124 5.99 -7.93 8.14
C SER A 124 5.67 -6.52 7.64
N GLU A 125 6.05 -5.53 8.45
CA GLU A 125 5.99 -4.11 8.08
C GLU A 125 6.81 -3.83 6.82
N VAL A 126 7.96 -4.50 6.70
CA VAL A 126 8.92 -4.27 5.62
C VAL A 126 8.30 -4.68 4.29
N GLU A 127 7.59 -5.81 4.24
CA GLU A 127 6.89 -6.27 3.05
C GLU A 127 5.73 -5.35 2.68
N ALA A 128 4.90 -4.96 3.66
CA ALA A 128 3.79 -4.04 3.44
C ALA A 128 4.28 -2.68 2.92
N ALA A 129 5.30 -2.11 3.56
CA ALA A 129 5.91 -0.85 3.16
C ALA A 129 6.54 -0.97 1.78
N TRP A 130 7.25 -2.06 1.49
CA TRP A 130 7.86 -2.29 0.18
C TRP A 130 6.81 -2.40 -0.92
N PHE A 131 5.78 -3.25 -0.75
CA PHE A 131 4.74 -3.45 -1.74
C PHE A 131 3.97 -2.14 -2.02
N SER A 132 3.63 -1.38 -0.97
CA SER A 132 2.93 -0.10 -1.11
C SER A 132 3.68 0.91 -2.00
N LYS A 133 5.01 0.83 -2.05
CA LYS A 133 5.88 1.70 -2.86
C LYS A 133 6.22 1.11 -4.22
N ASN A 134 6.30 -0.22 -4.33
CA ASN A 134 6.89 -0.90 -5.48
C ASN A 134 5.88 -1.50 -6.45
N TYR A 135 4.58 -1.54 -6.14
CA TYR A 135 3.59 -2.16 -7.02
C TYR A 135 3.59 -1.59 -8.46
N LYS A 136 3.96 -0.31 -8.65
CA LYS A 136 4.06 0.33 -9.97
C LYS A 136 5.15 -0.27 -10.86
N ARG A 137 6.12 -1.01 -10.30
CA ARG A 137 7.11 -1.77 -11.08
C ARG A 137 6.44 -2.80 -11.98
N TYR A 138 5.29 -3.33 -11.58
CA TYR A 138 4.48 -4.19 -12.45
C TYR A 138 4.13 -3.46 -13.75
N TRP A 139 3.62 -2.22 -13.66
CA TRP A 139 3.26 -1.43 -14.84
C TRP A 139 4.46 -1.04 -15.68
N ALA A 140 5.56 -0.60 -15.05
CA ALA A 140 6.77 -0.22 -15.76
C ALA A 140 7.31 -1.37 -16.63
N ARG A 141 7.16 -2.63 -16.18
CA ARG A 141 7.51 -3.80 -16.97
C ARG A 141 6.49 -4.13 -18.08
N GLN A 142 5.20 -3.90 -17.84
CA GLN A 142 4.17 -4.12 -18.86
C GLN A 142 4.19 -3.08 -19.98
N SER A 143 4.60 -1.84 -19.67
CA SER A 143 4.48 -0.72 -20.60
C SER A 143 5.52 -0.71 -21.73
N ASN A 144 6.57 -1.54 -21.68
CA ASN A 144 7.65 -1.71 -22.68
C ASN A 144 7.62 -0.72 -23.88
N TYR A 145 7.85 0.54 -23.53
CA TYR A 145 8.18 1.69 -24.36
C TYR A 145 9.15 2.54 -23.54
#